data_AF-A0A2T3JM63-F1
#
_entry.id   AF-A0A2T3JM63-F1
#
_cell.length_a   1.000
_cell.length_b   1.000
_cell.length_c   1.000
_cell.angle_alpha   90.00
_cell.angle_beta   90.00
_cell.angle_gamma   90.00
#
_symmetry.space_group_name_H-M   'P 1'
#
loop_
_entity.id
_entity.type
_entity.pdbx_description
1 polymer ?
#
loop_
_entity_poly.entity_id
_entity_poly.type
_entity_poly.pdbx_seq_one_letter_code
_entity_poly.pdbx_strand_id
1 'polypeptide(L)'
;MKIRGYFHLFVTSFVLMCAAALTAKGFVLAEHTRLLLSDTGIVPIMYAEPIAFAIPLVLGISALTAYFGITTLFPVVAAFCMHIALLGLALYQGLHFDCGCYLPGSLQSAVYSTLQPQFFIMLLVLIVSAALYYFNNLANHRAIAPTV
;
A
#
# COMPACT_ATOMS: atom_id res chain seq x y z
N MET A 1 5.37 26.69 18.38
CA MET A 1 5.67 25.39 17.72
C MET A 1 4.79 24.22 18.21
N LYS A 2 3.47 24.40 18.39
CA LYS A 2 2.56 23.31 18.85
C LYS A 2 1.86 22.57 17.69
N ILE A 3 1.66 23.27 16.56
CA ILE A 3 0.97 22.79 15.36
C ILE A 3 1.73 21.65 14.66
N ARG A 4 3.07 21.68 14.75
CA ARG A 4 3.95 20.68 14.09
C ARG A 4 3.77 19.28 14.66
N GLY A 5 3.46 19.14 15.96
CA GLY A 5 3.19 17.85 16.60
C GLY A 5 1.83 17.28 16.22
N TYR A 6 0.77 18.09 16.31
CA TYR A 6 -0.60 17.63 15.99
C TYR A 6 -0.78 17.27 14.52
N PHE A 7 -0.23 18.07 13.61
CA PHE A 7 -0.30 17.77 12.18
C PHE A 7 0.46 16.47 11.85
N HIS A 8 1.64 16.28 12.45
CA HIS A 8 2.43 15.07 12.26
C HIS A 8 1.73 13.80 12.78
N LEU A 9 1.16 13.88 13.98
CA LEU A 9 0.34 12.81 14.56
C LEU A 9 -0.88 12.49 13.68
N PHE A 10 -1.57 13.53 13.18
CA PHE A 10 -2.71 13.35 12.28
C PHE A 10 -2.32 12.62 10.99
N VAL A 11 -1.25 13.05 10.32
CA VAL A 11 -0.77 12.43 9.08
C VAL A 11 -0.30 10.99 9.32
N THR A 12 0.39 10.74 10.44
CA THR A 12 0.84 9.38 10.81
C THR A 12 -0.36 8.46 11.03
N SER A 13 -1.36 8.90 11.80
CA SER A 13 -2.60 8.16 12.03
C SER A 13 -3.38 7.91 10.74
N PHE A 14 -3.43 8.90 9.84
CA PHE A 14 -4.06 8.75 8.54
C PHE A 14 -3.38 7.65 7.69
N VAL A 15 -2.04 7.66 7.61
CA VAL A 15 -1.29 6.62 6.87
C VAL A 15 -1.52 5.23 7.47
N LEU A 16 -1.50 5.10 8.80
CA LEU A 16 -1.77 3.82 9.48
C LEU A 16 -3.21 3.35 9.27
N MET A 17 -4.18 4.26 9.26
CA MET A 17 -5.58 3.94 8.94
C MET A 17 -5.72 3.45 7.49
N CYS A 18 -5.05 4.09 6.53
CA CYS A 18 -5.01 3.62 5.15
C CYS A 18 -4.36 2.22 5.02
N ALA A 19 -3.27 1.97 5.74
CA ALA A 19 -2.62 0.66 5.77
C ALA A 19 -3.58 -0.41 6.35
N ALA A 20 -4.25 -0.12 7.46
CA ALA A 20 -5.23 -1.00 8.06
C ALA A 20 -6.42 -1.27 7.11
N ALA A 21 -6.91 -0.26 6.41
CA ALA A 21 -7.99 -0.39 5.43
C ALA A 21 -7.58 -1.28 4.25
N LEU A 22 -6.35 -1.14 3.74
CA LEU A 22 -5.82 -2.00 2.69
C LEU A 22 -5.62 -3.44 3.16
N THR A 23 -5.11 -3.64 4.37
CA THR A 23 -4.97 -4.96 4.98
C THR A 23 -6.34 -5.63 5.14
N ALA A 24 -7.34 -4.91 5.67
CA ALA A 24 -8.71 -5.42 5.79
C ALA A 24 -9.31 -5.78 4.42
N LYS A 25 -9.15 -4.90 3.43
CA LYS A 25 -9.57 -5.18 2.04
C LYS A 25 -8.88 -6.42 1.49
N GLY A 26 -7.58 -6.56 1.69
CA GLY A 26 -6.81 -7.71 1.20
C GLY A 26 -7.19 -9.04 1.85
N PHE A 27 -7.62 -9.02 3.11
CA PHE A 27 -8.14 -10.22 3.78
C PHE A 27 -9.57 -10.55 3.37
N VAL A 28 -10.47 -9.56 3.31
CA VAL A 28 -11.88 -9.79 2.98
C VAL A 28 -12.07 -10.10 1.49
N LEU A 29 -11.26 -9.48 0.63
CA LEU A 29 -11.34 -9.59 -0.83
C LEU A 29 -10.04 -10.17 -1.41
N ALA A 30 -9.51 -11.23 -0.80
CA ALA A 30 -8.26 -11.87 -1.23
C ALA A 30 -8.29 -12.33 -2.69
N GLU A 31 -9.47 -12.67 -3.21
CA GLU A 31 -9.69 -13.05 -4.61
C GLU A 31 -9.29 -11.96 -5.61
N HIS A 32 -9.43 -10.68 -5.24
CA HIS A 32 -9.03 -9.55 -6.10
C HIS A 32 -7.52 -9.53 -6.30
N THR A 33 -6.75 -9.70 -5.22
CA THR A 33 -5.29 -9.74 -5.28
C THR A 33 -4.81 -11.02 -5.96
N ARG A 34 -5.47 -12.16 -5.72
CA ARG A 34 -5.16 -13.43 -6.40
C ARG A 34 -5.31 -13.32 -7.91
N LEU A 35 -6.41 -12.71 -8.38
CA LEU A 35 -6.66 -12.48 -9.81
C LEU A 35 -5.56 -11.61 -10.44
N LEU A 36 -5.15 -10.54 -9.74
CA LEU A 36 -4.03 -9.71 -10.20
C LEU A 36 -2.72 -10.50 -10.26
N LEU A 37 -2.43 -11.35 -9.28
CA LEU A 37 -1.22 -12.18 -9.29
C LEU A 37 -1.22 -13.22 -10.41
N SER A 38 -2.36 -13.86 -10.67
CA SER A 38 -2.48 -14.85 -11.74
C SER A 38 -2.30 -14.22 -13.11
N ASP A 39 -2.95 -13.07 -13.33
CA ASP A 39 -3.03 -12.47 -14.66
C ASP A 39 -1.76 -11.67 -14.98
N THR A 40 -1.07 -11.15 -13.95
CA THR A 40 0.23 -10.50 -14.14
C THR A 40 1.38 -11.46 -14.41
N GLY A 41 1.24 -12.74 -14.01
CA GLY A 41 2.26 -13.76 -14.20
C GLY A 41 3.52 -13.58 -13.35
N ILE A 42 3.51 -12.67 -12.35
CA ILE A 42 4.66 -12.48 -11.44
C ILE A 42 4.92 -13.76 -10.64
N VAL A 43 3.86 -14.47 -10.28
CA VAL A 43 3.90 -15.63 -9.39
C VAL A 43 3.29 -16.83 -10.11
N PRO A 44 3.89 -18.04 -10.03
CA PRO A 44 3.26 -19.25 -10.53
C PRO A 44 1.89 -19.46 -9.87
N ILE A 45 0.90 -19.92 -10.63
CA ILE A 45 -0.49 -20.02 -10.16
C ILE A 45 -0.66 -20.83 -8.86
N MET A 46 0.20 -21.82 -8.64
CA MET A 46 0.24 -22.66 -7.42
C MET A 46 0.52 -21.85 -6.14
N TYR A 47 1.18 -20.69 -6.25
CA TYR A 47 1.51 -19.81 -5.14
C TYR A 47 0.69 -18.52 -5.13
N ALA A 48 -0.25 -18.32 -6.07
CA ALA A 48 -1.02 -17.09 -6.16
C ALA A 48 -1.89 -16.85 -4.90
N GLU A 49 -2.52 -17.90 -4.36
CA GLU A 49 -3.32 -17.82 -3.13
C GLU A 49 -2.50 -17.46 -1.87
N PRO A 50 -1.44 -18.21 -1.50
CA PRO A 50 -0.69 -17.89 -0.30
C PRO A 50 -0.03 -16.52 -0.37
N ILE A 51 0.41 -16.09 -1.55
CA ILE A 51 1.01 -14.75 -1.72
C ILE A 51 -0.05 -13.65 -1.70
N ALA A 52 -1.23 -13.88 -2.27
CA ALA A 52 -2.34 -12.93 -2.19
C ALA A 52 -2.77 -12.65 -0.75
N PHE A 53 -2.63 -13.63 0.15
CA PHE A 53 -2.84 -13.47 1.58
C PHE A 53 -1.62 -12.85 2.30
N ALA A 54 -0.40 -13.26 1.92
CA ALA A 54 0.82 -12.79 2.58
C ALA A 54 1.07 -11.28 2.37
N ILE A 55 0.82 -10.75 1.17
CA ILE A 55 1.03 -9.32 0.85
C ILE A 55 0.27 -8.38 1.82
N PRO A 56 -1.07 -8.48 1.99
CA PRO A 56 -1.81 -7.64 2.93
C PRO A 56 -1.46 -7.94 4.39
N LEU A 57 -1.09 -9.18 4.71
CA LEU A 57 -0.63 -9.57 6.04
C LEU A 57 0.67 -8.85 6.42
N VAL A 58 1.66 -8.81 5.53
CA VAL A 58 2.93 -8.08 5.75
C VAL A 58 2.67 -6.60 5.97
N LEU A 59 1.76 -5.99 5.21
CA LEU A 59 1.33 -4.60 5.43
C LEU A 59 0.70 -4.42 6.81
N GLY A 60 -0.17 -5.37 7.23
CA GLY A 60 -0.84 -5.34 8.51
C GLY A 60 0.13 -5.42 9.69
N ILE A 61 1.07 -6.38 9.64
CA ILE A 61 2.12 -6.52 10.65
C ILE A 61 2.98 -5.25 10.69
N SER A 62 3.40 -4.74 9.53
CA SER A 62 4.21 -3.53 9.43
C SER A 62 3.51 -2.30 10.04
N ALA A 63 2.21 -2.16 9.77
CA ALA A 63 1.39 -1.08 10.34
C ALA A 63 1.24 -1.24 11.86
N LEU A 64 1.04 -2.47 12.34
CA LEU A 64 0.90 -2.77 13.76
C LEU A 64 2.20 -2.51 14.54
N THR A 65 3.35 -2.96 14.02
CA THR A 65 4.66 -2.71 14.65
C THR A 65 5.04 -1.25 14.62
N ALA A 66 4.66 -0.51 13.57
CA ALA A 66 4.84 0.94 13.51
C ALA A 66 3.91 1.67 14.50
N TYR A 67 2.67 1.22 14.68
CA TYR A 67 1.74 1.78 15.66
C TYR A 67 2.23 1.62 17.10
N PHE A 68 2.77 0.45 17.47
CA PHE A 68 3.37 0.23 18.78
C PHE A 68 4.74 0.89 18.97
N GLY A 69 5.28 1.56 17.95
CA GLY A 69 6.61 2.18 18.00
C GLY A 69 7.78 1.19 18.05
N ILE A 70 7.54 -0.08 17.71
CA ILE A 70 8.58 -1.13 17.67
C ILE A 70 9.48 -0.92 16.45
N THR A 71 8.88 -0.54 15.31
CA THR A 71 9.58 -0.29 14.06
C THR A 71 9.36 1.15 13.58
N THR A 72 10.25 1.65 12.73
CA THR A 72 10.03 2.92 12.02
C THR A 72 8.91 2.80 10.98
N LEU A 73 8.58 3.88 10.29
CA LEU A 73 7.58 3.89 9.22
C LEU A 73 8.07 3.20 7.92
N PHE A 74 9.35 2.84 7.84
CA PHE A 74 9.96 2.26 6.64
C PHE A 74 9.30 0.97 6.14
N PRO A 75 8.99 -0.04 6.99
CA PRO A 75 8.36 -1.28 6.54
C PRO A 75 6.97 -1.03 5.94
N VAL A 76 6.23 -0.05 6.46
CA VAL A 76 4.92 0.36 5.94
C VAL A 76 5.08 0.94 4.53
N VAL A 77 6.04 1.84 4.31
CA VAL A 77 6.35 2.40 2.98
C VAL A 77 6.75 1.30 2.01
N ALA A 78 7.63 0.38 2.43
CA ALA A 78 8.07 -0.74 1.59
C ALA A 78 6.89 -1.66 1.21
N ALA A 79 5.99 -1.95 2.14
CA ALA A 79 4.78 -2.74 1.87
C ALA A 79 3.83 -2.02 0.90
N PHE A 80 3.62 -0.71 1.03
CA PHE A 80 2.86 0.08 0.04
C PHE A 80 3.49 0.00 -1.36
N CYS A 81 4.82 0.09 -1.46
CA CYS A 81 5.51 -0.05 -2.75
C CYS A 81 5.20 -1.39 -3.43
N MET A 82 5.15 -2.51 -2.68
CA MET A 82 4.80 -3.81 -3.26
C MET A 82 3.39 -3.83 -3.84
N HIS A 83 2.41 -3.27 -3.13
CA HIS A 83 1.03 -3.18 -3.61
C HIS A 83 0.94 -2.34 -4.88
N ILE A 84 1.61 -1.18 -4.90
CA ILE A 84 1.63 -0.27 -6.04
C ILE A 84 2.35 -0.89 -7.23
N ALA A 85 3.44 -1.61 -7.02
CA ALA A 85 4.18 -2.28 -8.08
C ALA A 85 3.31 -3.33 -8.79
N LEU A 86 2.56 -4.13 -8.02
CA LEU A 86 1.62 -5.11 -8.58
C LEU A 86 0.53 -4.43 -9.42
N LEU A 87 -0.09 -3.36 -8.90
CA LEU A 87 -1.11 -2.60 -9.63
C LEU A 87 -0.55 -1.89 -10.86
N GLY A 88 0.66 -1.33 -10.75
CA GLY A 88 1.36 -0.67 -11.84
C GLY A 88 1.68 -1.66 -12.97
N LEU A 89 2.08 -2.88 -12.64
CA LEU A 89 2.29 -3.93 -13.64
C LEU A 89 0.99 -4.33 -14.34
N ALA A 90 -0.09 -4.51 -13.59
CA ALA A 90 -1.41 -4.81 -14.16
C ALA A 90 -1.92 -3.67 -15.07
N LEU A 91 -1.64 -2.41 -14.70
CA LEU A 91 -1.92 -1.25 -15.57
C LEU A 91 -1.04 -1.25 -16.83
N TYR A 92 0.24 -1.55 -16.70
CA TYR A 92 1.19 -1.63 -17.82
C TYR A 92 0.77 -2.70 -18.84
N GLN A 93 0.23 -3.83 -18.38
CA GLN A 93 -0.31 -4.89 -19.22
C GLN A 93 -1.69 -4.54 -19.83
N GLY A 94 -2.28 -3.39 -19.46
CA GLY A 94 -3.53 -2.93 -20.04
C GLY A 94 -4.79 -3.58 -19.48
N LEU A 95 -4.72 -4.30 -18.35
CA LEU A 95 -5.88 -5.04 -17.78
C LEU A 95 -7.08 -4.11 -17.46
N HIS A 96 -6.82 -2.83 -17.21
CA HIS A 96 -7.85 -1.83 -16.94
C HIS A 96 -8.71 -1.44 -18.16
N PHE A 97 -8.27 -1.75 -19.38
CA PHE A 97 -9.06 -1.50 -20.58
C PHE A 97 -10.08 -2.63 -20.78
N ASP A 98 -11.36 -2.30 -20.69
CA ASP A 98 -12.42 -3.24 -21.04
C ASP A 98 -12.66 -3.22 -22.55
N CYS A 99 -12.17 -4.26 -23.23
CA CYS A 99 -12.38 -4.48 -24.66
C CYS A 99 -13.78 -5.04 -24.98
N GLY A 100 -14.70 -5.06 -24.01
CA GLY A 100 -15.97 -5.80 -24.07
C GLY A 100 -15.82 -7.28 -23.73
N CYS A 101 -14.66 -7.69 -23.20
CA CYS A 101 -14.36 -9.07 -22.85
C CYS A 101 -14.79 -9.43 -21.43
N TYR A 102 -14.99 -8.45 -20.55
CA TYR A 102 -15.40 -8.71 -19.17
C TYR A 102 -16.91 -8.86 -19.07
N LEU A 103 -17.36 -9.98 -18.50
CA LEU A 103 -18.78 -10.21 -18.28
C LEU A 103 -19.29 -9.22 -17.21
N PRO A 104 -20.40 -8.48 -17.44
CA PRO A 104 -20.91 -7.54 -16.45
C PRO A 104 -21.28 -8.28 -15.15
N GLY A 105 -20.77 -7.79 -14.03
CA GLY A 105 -20.95 -8.43 -12.71
C GLY A 105 -19.93 -9.51 -12.37
N SER A 106 -18.99 -9.81 -13.27
CA SER A 106 -17.84 -10.70 -12.97
C SER A 106 -16.82 -10.03 -12.06
N LEU A 107 -16.03 -10.85 -11.38
CA LEU A 107 -14.91 -10.41 -10.55
C LEU A 107 -13.91 -9.56 -11.36
N GLN A 108 -13.59 -9.98 -12.59
CA GLN A 108 -12.71 -9.23 -13.50
C GLN A 108 -13.23 -7.81 -13.72
N SER A 109 -14.52 -7.65 -14.03
CA SER A 109 -15.11 -6.33 -14.27
C SER A 109 -15.00 -5.42 -13.04
N ALA A 110 -15.18 -5.96 -11.83
CA ALA A 110 -15.10 -5.19 -10.59
C ALA A 110 -13.65 -4.80 -10.23
N VAL A 111 -12.69 -5.71 -10.47
CA VAL A 111 -11.27 -5.47 -10.19
C VAL A 111 -10.68 -4.48 -11.18
N TYR A 112 -10.89 -4.70 -12.49
CA TYR A 112 -10.20 -3.96 -13.53
C TYR A 112 -10.76 -2.56 -13.78
N SER A 113 -12.08 -2.37 -13.62
CA SER A 113 -12.69 -1.03 -13.68
C SER A 113 -12.18 -0.08 -12.59
N THR A 114 -11.75 -0.62 -11.45
CA THR A 114 -11.27 0.17 -10.31
C THR A 114 -9.75 0.23 -10.21
N LEU A 115 -9.01 -0.37 -11.14
CA LEU A 115 -7.56 -0.54 -11.07
C LEU A 115 -6.81 0.80 -11.13
N GLN A 116 -7.15 1.62 -12.12
CA GLN A 116 -6.52 2.92 -12.34
C GLN A 116 -6.77 3.92 -11.19
N PRO A 117 -8.02 4.15 -10.72
CA PRO A 117 -8.24 5.04 -9.59
C PRO A 117 -7.59 4.52 -8.30
N GLN A 118 -7.60 3.20 -8.06
CA GLN A 118 -6.92 2.62 -6.91
C GLN A 118 -5.42 2.87 -6.94
N PHE A 119 -4.77 2.71 -8.10
CA PHE A 119 -3.34 3.00 -8.26
C PHE A 119 -3.00 4.45 -7.88
N PHE A 120 -3.74 5.43 -8.38
CA PHE A 120 -3.47 6.84 -8.07
C PHE A 120 -3.68 7.16 -6.58
N ILE A 121 -4.73 6.62 -5.96
CA ILE A 121 -4.99 6.80 -4.53
C ILE A 121 -3.85 6.20 -3.70
N MET A 122 -3.41 4.98 -4.02
CA MET A 122 -2.29 4.35 -3.31
C MET A 122 -0.97 5.09 -3.55
N LEU A 123 -0.71 5.56 -4.76
CA LEU A 123 0.46 6.38 -5.06
C LEU A 123 0.49 7.64 -4.21
N LEU A 124 -0.65 8.32 -4.03
CA LEU A 124 -0.77 9.49 -3.16
C LEU A 124 -0.44 9.12 -1.71
N VAL A 125 -1.03 8.04 -1.18
CA VAL A 125 -0.76 7.56 0.18
C VAL A 125 0.73 7.22 0.35
N LEU A 126 1.35 6.58 -0.65
CA LEU A 126 2.78 6.28 -0.64
C LEU A 126 3.61 7.56 -0.56
N ILE A 127 3.33 8.56 -1.40
CA ILE A 127 4.05 9.85 -1.40
C ILE A 127 3.95 10.51 -0.03
N VAL A 128 2.76 10.54 0.57
CA VAL A 128 2.55 11.09 1.92
C VAL A 128 3.35 10.31 2.97
N SER A 129 3.31 8.98 2.93
CA SER A 129 4.05 8.12 3.87
C SER A 129 5.57 8.23 3.72
N ALA A 130 6.08 8.33 2.49
CA ALA A 130 7.50 8.50 2.19
C ALA A 130 8.00 9.88 2.62
N ALA A 131 7.22 10.94 2.38
CA ALA A 131 7.53 12.27 2.87
C ALA A 131 7.59 12.30 4.41
N LEU A 132 6.62 11.68 5.08
CA LEU A 132 6.59 11.57 6.54
C LEU A 132 7.82 10.83 7.08
N TYR A 133 8.20 9.72 6.45
CA TYR A 133 9.42 8.98 6.78
C TYR A 133 10.69 9.84 6.60
N TYR A 134 10.80 10.54 5.46
CA TYR A 134 11.92 11.41 5.16
C TYR A 134 12.06 12.54 6.19
N PHE A 135 10.96 13.21 6.54
CA PHE A 135 10.95 14.26 7.55
C PHE A 135 11.29 13.75 8.96
N ASN A 136 10.83 12.54 9.32
CA ASN A 136 11.18 11.91 10.59
C ASN A 136 12.67 11.61 10.69
N ASN A 137 13.25 11.07 9.62
CA ASN A 137 14.66 10.71 9.61
C ASN A 137 15.57 11.95 9.60
N LEU A 138 15.22 12.99 8.84
CA LEU A 138 15.93 14.28 8.85
C LEU A 138 15.88 15.02 10.18
N ALA A 139 14.74 14.96 10.88
CA ALA A 139 14.61 15.58 12.19
C ALA A 139 15.56 14.94 13.22
N ASN A 140 15.75 13.62 13.15
CA ASN A 140 16.70 12.91 14.01
C ASN A 140 18.17 13.29 13.73
N HIS A 141 18.54 13.56 12.47
CA HIS A 141 19.90 14.00 12.15
C HIS A 141 20.22 15.45 12.58
N ARG A 142 19.21 16.34 12.68
CA ARG A 142 19.42 17.73 13.13
C ARG A 142 19.53 17.90 14.65
N ALA A 143 19.16 16.89 15.44
CA ALA A 143 19.26 16.93 16.90
C ALA A 143 20.70 16.81 17.44
N ILE A 144 21.69 16.58 16.56
CA ILE A 144 23.11 16.36 16.91
C ILE A 144 24.00 17.51 16.41
N ALA A 145 23.47 18.74 16.32
CA ALA A 145 24.32 19.92 16.25
C ALA A 145 24.54 20.41 17.70
N PRO A 146 25.66 20.10 18.36
CA PRO A 146 25.99 20.75 19.61
C PRO A 146 26.11 22.24 19.33
N THR A 147 25.23 23.04 19.95
CA THR A 147 25.41 24.48 20.06
C THR A 147 26.66 24.71 20.89
N VAL A 148 27.76 25.07 20.21
CA VAL A 148 28.91 25.75 20.81
C VAL A 148 28.65 27.25 20.72
#